data_AF-A0A3P7RK86-F1
#
_entry.id   AF-A0A3P7RK86-F1
#
_cell.length_a   1.000
_cell.length_b   1.000
_cell.length_c   1.000
_cell.angle_alpha   90.00
_cell.angle_beta   90.00
_cell.angle_gamma   90.00
#
_symmetry.space_group_name_H-M   'P 1'
#
loop_
_entity.id
_entity.type
_entity.pdbx_description
1 polymer ?
#
loop_
_entity_poly.entity_id
_entity_poly.type
_entity_poly.pdbx_seq_one_letter_code
_entity_poly.pdbx_strand_id
1 'polypeptide(L)'
;MLSKDEFQFDCNNTLNDQLLENVYVELEQTPDTEGWLILHTIPLEKLPFGIQSTTYVLLKIPSTNAVTGTFSASLKFKVRDIDPATGEFEGDETYNDVFVLEEVEITVADHVQPMQRTNFAVSWEQIGDRNENEDTYALSTVHTLQDAVRELIKCIGLGPCERSDRVTEGKNAHLLLLAGVFRGGHEVLAKARLALDSVDKTVTMNFIVRSDDSTVSEIIGSAVD
;
A
#
# COMPACT_ATOMS: atom_id res chain seq x y z
N MET A 1 18.31 7.11 -3.38
CA MET A 1 16.92 7.43 -3.01
C MET A 1 16.04 6.99 -4.16
N LEU A 2 15.24 5.94 -3.98
CA LEU A 2 14.25 5.52 -4.98
C LEU A 2 13.13 6.57 -4.96
N SER A 3 13.06 7.41 -5.99
CA SER A 3 12.05 8.47 -6.15
C SER A 3 10.95 8.06 -7.12
N LYS A 4 10.83 6.75 -7.37
CA LYS A 4 9.95 6.17 -8.37
C LYS A 4 9.35 4.90 -7.79
N ASP A 5 8.06 4.76 -8.01
CA ASP A 5 7.30 3.54 -7.73
C ASP A 5 6.73 3.01 -9.04
N GLU A 6 6.43 1.72 -9.07
CA GLU A 6 5.91 1.04 -10.25
C GLU A 6 4.71 0.17 -9.87
N PHE A 7 3.64 0.26 -10.66
CA PHE A 7 2.58 -0.71 -10.65
C PHE A 7 2.81 -1.72 -11.76
N GLN A 8 2.81 -3.00 -11.38
CA GLN A 8 2.85 -4.12 -12.29
C GLN A 8 1.43 -4.70 -12.44
N PHE A 9 0.95 -4.81 -13.67
CA PHE A 9 -0.34 -5.43 -13.96
C PHE A 9 -0.13 -6.67 -14.83
N ASP A 10 -0.47 -7.83 -14.28
CA ASP A 10 -0.47 -9.09 -15.01
C ASP A 10 -1.82 -9.26 -15.72
N CYS A 11 -1.79 -9.21 -17.05
CA CYS A 11 -2.96 -9.26 -17.90
C CYS A 11 -3.07 -10.63 -18.58
N ASN A 12 -4.29 -11.16 -18.68
CA ASN A 12 -4.58 -12.37 -19.44
C ASN A 12 -5.85 -12.16 -20.26
N ASN A 13 -5.74 -12.25 -21.58
CA ASN A 13 -6.90 -12.23 -22.47
C ASN A 13 -7.64 -13.57 -22.38
N THR A 14 -8.89 -13.55 -21.97
CA THR A 14 -9.72 -14.75 -21.76
C THR A 14 -10.68 -15.03 -22.91
N LEU A 15 -10.66 -14.22 -23.97
CA LEU A 15 -11.49 -14.39 -25.16
C LEU A 15 -10.64 -14.94 -26.32
N ASN A 16 -11.13 -16.00 -26.95
CA ASN A 16 -10.40 -16.78 -27.96
C ASN A 16 -10.68 -16.35 -29.41
N ASP A 17 -11.60 -15.41 -29.60
CA ASP A 17 -12.01 -14.79 -30.85
C ASP A 17 -11.33 -13.41 -31.06
N GLN A 18 -10.34 -13.07 -30.24
CA GLN A 18 -9.63 -11.79 -30.34
C GLN A 18 -8.16 -11.88 -29.96
N LEU A 19 -7.35 -11.08 -30.64
CA LEU A 19 -6.03 -10.66 -30.21
C LEU A 19 -6.11 -9.22 -29.72
N LEU A 20 -5.59 -8.97 -28.53
CA LEU A 20 -5.43 -7.61 -28.03
C LEU A 20 -4.06 -7.06 -28.42
N GLU A 21 -4.01 -5.84 -28.94
CA GLU A 21 -2.80 -5.14 -29.34
C GLU A 21 -2.67 -3.82 -28.58
N ASN A 22 -1.44 -3.37 -28.32
CA ASN A 22 -1.15 -2.13 -27.58
C ASN A 22 -1.94 -2.05 -26.26
N VAL A 23 -1.81 -3.10 -25.44
CA VAL A 23 -2.55 -3.25 -24.17
C VAL A 23 -1.79 -2.54 -23.05
N TYR A 24 -2.45 -1.62 -22.35
CA TYR A 24 -1.86 -0.93 -21.20
C TYR A 24 -2.90 -0.51 -20.18
N VAL A 25 -2.45 -0.34 -18.94
CA VAL A 25 -3.28 0.29 -17.90
C VAL A 25 -3.04 1.79 -17.90
N GLU A 26 -4.11 2.54 -18.05
CA GLU A 26 -4.14 3.98 -17.80
C GLU A 26 -4.61 4.22 -16.36
N LEU A 27 -3.84 5.04 -15.65
CA LEU A 27 -4.19 5.52 -14.32
C LEU A 27 -4.58 7.00 -14.41
N GLU A 28 -5.62 7.40 -13.68
CA GLU A 28 -5.96 8.80 -13.48
C GLU A 28 -6.04 9.10 -11.99
N GLN A 29 -5.46 10.22 -11.57
CA GLN A 29 -5.48 10.64 -10.16
C GLN A 29 -6.88 11.03 -9.74
N THR A 30 -7.33 10.54 -8.58
CA THR A 30 -8.53 11.09 -7.94
C THR A 30 -8.26 12.52 -7.43
N PRO A 31 -9.30 13.35 -7.24
CA PRO A 31 -9.13 14.73 -6.73
C PRO A 31 -8.39 14.83 -5.40
N ASP A 32 -8.45 13.78 -4.58
CA ASP A 32 -7.81 13.72 -3.25
C ASP A 32 -6.34 13.28 -3.31
N THR A 33 -5.84 12.91 -4.49
CA THR A 33 -4.44 12.48 -4.69
C THR A 33 -3.54 13.67 -4.98
N GLU A 34 -2.65 13.99 -4.04
CA GLU A 34 -1.76 15.15 -4.17
C GLU A 34 -0.34 14.76 -4.61
N GLY A 35 0.17 15.45 -5.63
CA GLY A 35 1.60 15.49 -5.95
C GLY A 35 2.19 14.25 -6.67
N TRP A 36 1.44 13.17 -6.80
CA TRP A 36 1.85 12.00 -7.58
C TRP A 36 1.92 12.37 -9.05
N LEU A 37 2.85 11.78 -9.82
CA LEU A 37 2.93 12.01 -11.26
C LEU A 37 3.15 10.70 -11.99
N ILE A 38 2.31 10.42 -12.99
CA ILE A 38 2.49 9.29 -13.89
C ILE A 38 3.57 9.68 -14.91
N LEU A 39 4.69 8.96 -14.91
CA LEU A 39 5.84 9.27 -15.75
C LEU A 39 5.77 8.53 -17.08
N HIS A 40 5.50 7.23 -17.03
CA HIS A 40 5.49 6.35 -18.20
C HIS A 40 4.51 5.21 -18.01
N THR A 41 3.94 4.76 -19.12
CA THR A 41 3.20 3.50 -19.22
C THR A 41 3.88 2.65 -20.27
N ILE A 42 4.16 1.39 -19.95
CA ILE A 42 4.83 0.45 -20.84
C ILE A 42 3.77 -0.53 -21.37
N PRO A 43 3.27 -0.34 -22.59
CA PRO A 43 2.26 -1.21 -23.16
C PRO A 43 2.83 -2.57 -23.55
N LEU A 44 1.97 -3.58 -23.53
CA LEU A 44 2.17 -4.83 -24.24
C LEU A 44 1.88 -4.60 -25.72
N GLU A 45 2.80 -5.02 -26.59
CA GLU A 45 2.55 -4.96 -28.04
C GLU A 45 1.34 -5.83 -28.41
N LYS A 46 1.25 -7.02 -27.82
CA LYS A 46 0.23 -8.05 -28.09
C LYS A 46 -0.09 -8.85 -26.83
N LEU A 47 -1.34 -9.26 -26.69
CA LEU A 47 -1.82 -10.16 -25.64
C LEU A 47 -2.79 -11.20 -26.26
N PRO A 48 -2.25 -12.34 -26.74
CA PRO A 48 -3.04 -13.43 -27.30
C PRO A 48 -3.91 -14.13 -26.24
N PHE A 49 -4.92 -14.86 -26.70
CA PHE A 49 -5.78 -15.69 -25.84
C PHE A 49 -4.98 -16.65 -24.96
N GLY A 50 -5.25 -16.62 -23.66
CA GLY A 50 -4.71 -17.57 -22.67
C GLY A 50 -3.22 -17.39 -22.36
N ILE A 51 -2.56 -16.37 -22.90
CA ILE A 51 -1.16 -16.05 -22.61
C ILE A 51 -1.12 -14.86 -21.66
N GLN A 52 -0.72 -15.10 -20.40
CA GLN A 52 -0.49 -14.01 -19.45
C GLN A 52 0.74 -13.20 -19.84
N SER A 53 0.64 -11.87 -19.78
CA SER A 53 1.76 -10.95 -19.99
C SER A 53 1.57 -9.69 -19.14
N THR A 54 2.62 -8.90 -18.98
CA THR A 54 2.67 -7.85 -17.95
C THR A 54 2.86 -6.45 -18.55
N THR A 55 2.03 -5.49 -18.13
CA THR A 55 2.19 -4.05 -18.42
C THR A 55 2.61 -3.32 -17.14
N TYR A 56 3.25 -2.16 -17.30
CA TYR A 56 3.76 -1.38 -16.16
C TYR A 56 3.32 0.08 -16.25
N VAL A 57 3.08 0.69 -15.08
CA VAL A 57 2.90 2.14 -14.93
C VAL A 57 3.93 2.65 -13.94
N LEU A 58 4.76 3.59 -14.37
CA LEU A 58 5.81 4.21 -13.56
C LEU A 58 5.31 5.53 -12.99
N LEU A 59 5.43 5.71 -11.68
CA LEU A 59 5.03 6.89 -10.96
C LEU A 59 6.24 7.58 -10.33
N LYS A 60 6.16 8.91 -10.20
CA LYS A 60 7.03 9.70 -9.36
C LYS A 60 6.38 9.88 -8.00
N ILE A 61 7.11 9.50 -6.97
CA ILE A 61 6.69 9.74 -5.59
C ILE A 61 6.73 11.25 -5.30
N PRO A 62 5.70 11.83 -4.64
CA PRO A 62 5.69 13.23 -4.25
C PRO A 62 6.93 13.58 -3.41
N SER A 63 7.42 14.81 -3.56
CA SER A 63 8.48 15.36 -2.70
C SER A 63 7.93 15.96 -1.41
N THR A 64 6.61 16.07 -1.29
CA THR A 64 5.90 16.46 -0.08
C THR A 64 5.68 15.25 0.83
N ASN A 65 5.07 15.45 2.01
CA ASN A 65 4.67 14.36 2.90
C ASN A 65 3.46 13.56 2.37
N ALA A 66 2.94 13.88 1.18
CA ALA A 66 1.88 13.11 0.53
C ALA A 66 2.44 11.73 0.13
N VAL A 67 2.08 10.70 0.88
CA VAL A 67 2.53 9.31 0.66
C VAL A 67 1.39 8.38 0.30
N THR A 68 0.15 8.86 0.36
CA THR A 68 -1.03 8.13 -0.08
C THR A 68 -1.50 8.64 -1.44
N GLY A 69 -2.25 7.82 -2.15
CA GLY A 69 -2.85 8.21 -3.43
C GLY A 69 -3.82 7.16 -3.93
N THR A 70 -4.90 7.60 -4.55
CA THR A 70 -5.91 6.74 -5.16
C THR A 70 -6.00 7.05 -6.65
N PHE A 71 -6.01 6.01 -7.46
CA PHE A 71 -6.03 6.13 -8.91
C PHE A 71 -7.19 5.33 -9.47
N SER A 72 -8.02 5.95 -10.30
CA SER A 72 -8.90 5.17 -11.17
C SER A 72 -8.02 4.45 -12.20
N ALA A 73 -8.41 3.23 -12.54
CA ALA A 73 -7.63 2.39 -13.45
C ALA A 73 -8.51 1.89 -14.60
N SER A 74 -7.99 1.93 -15.81
CA SER A 74 -8.65 1.35 -16.98
C SER A 74 -7.64 0.64 -17.87
N LEU A 75 -7.97 -0.57 -18.31
CA LEU A 75 -7.20 -1.30 -19.30
C LEU A 75 -7.63 -0.82 -20.70
N LYS A 76 -6.71 -0.19 -21.43
CA LYS A 76 -6.91 0.28 -22.80
C LYS A 76 -6.19 -0.64 -23.76
N PHE A 77 -6.85 -0.99 -24.86
CA PHE A 77 -6.30 -1.90 -25.86
C PHE A 77 -6.97 -1.71 -27.22
N LYS A 78 -6.34 -2.27 -28.25
CA LYS A 78 -6.94 -2.47 -29.56
C LYS A 78 -7.37 -3.92 -29.70
N VAL A 79 -8.57 -4.14 -30.18
CA VAL A 79 -9.07 -5.48 -30.50
C VAL A 79 -8.85 -5.74 -31.99
N ARG A 80 -8.37 -6.94 -32.28
CA ARG A 80 -8.31 -7.52 -33.62
C ARG A 80 -9.02 -8.88 -33.59
N ASP A 81 -10.08 -9.01 -34.36
CA ASP A 81 -10.90 -10.22 -34.37
C ASP A 81 -10.15 -11.38 -35.05
N ILE A 82 -10.27 -12.57 -34.46
CA ILE A 82 -9.64 -13.82 -34.89
C ILE A 82 -10.71 -14.91 -34.97
N ASP A 83 -10.71 -15.70 -36.03
CA ASP A 83 -11.53 -16.92 -36.09
C ASP A 83 -10.96 -17.95 -35.08
N PRO A 84 -11.71 -18.36 -34.04
CA PRO A 84 -11.20 -19.25 -33.00
C PRO A 84 -10.81 -20.65 -33.48
N ALA A 85 -11.34 -21.10 -34.63
CA ALA A 85 -11.10 -22.42 -35.18
C ALA A 85 -9.83 -22.45 -36.04
N THR A 86 -9.53 -21.36 -36.76
CA THR A 86 -8.40 -21.27 -37.69
C THR A 86 -7.21 -20.51 -37.11
N GLY A 87 -7.45 -19.57 -36.19
CA GLY A 87 -6.47 -18.61 -35.69
C GLY A 87 -6.12 -17.50 -36.68
N GLU A 88 -6.87 -17.37 -37.78
CA GLU A 88 -6.68 -16.33 -38.80
C GLU A 88 -7.44 -15.06 -38.44
N PHE A 89 -6.92 -13.91 -38.86
CA PHE A 89 -7.61 -12.62 -38.68
C PHE A 89 -8.86 -12.55 -39.57
N GLU A 90 -9.98 -12.11 -39.00
CA GLU A 90 -11.24 -11.94 -39.76
C GLU A 90 -11.22 -10.70 -40.68
N GLY A 91 -10.19 -9.85 -40.54
CA GLY A 91 -9.94 -8.69 -41.38
C GLY A 91 -8.66 -7.94 -40.99
N ASP A 92 -8.40 -6.82 -41.67
CA ASP A 92 -7.25 -5.95 -41.39
C ASP A 92 -7.56 -4.81 -40.41
N GLU A 93 -8.82 -4.67 -40.00
CA GLU A 93 -9.26 -3.59 -39.12
C GLU A 93 -9.02 -3.92 -37.64
N THR A 94 -8.76 -2.88 -36.86
CA THR A 94 -8.66 -2.94 -35.40
C THR A 94 -9.48 -1.80 -34.81
N TYR A 95 -10.13 -2.02 -33.68
CA TYR A 95 -10.86 -0.97 -32.96
C TYR A 95 -10.35 -0.81 -31.53
N ASN A 96 -10.47 0.39 -30.97
CA ASN A 96 -10.08 0.63 -29.58
C ASN A 96 -11.21 0.20 -28.65
N ASP A 97 -10.86 -0.39 -27.51
CA ASP A 97 -11.79 -0.70 -26.43
C ASP A 97 -11.15 -0.43 -25.06
N VAL A 98 -11.99 -0.34 -24.03
CA VAL A 98 -11.61 0.01 -22.66
C VAL A 98 -12.33 -0.90 -21.67
N PHE A 99 -11.58 -1.49 -20.76
CA PHE A 99 -12.11 -2.24 -19.63
C PHE A 99 -11.78 -1.53 -18.32
N VAL A 100 -12.81 -1.10 -17.59
CA VAL A 100 -12.65 -0.40 -16.30
C VAL A 100 -12.21 -1.40 -15.22
N LEU A 101 -11.17 -1.03 -14.47
CA LEU A 101 -10.62 -1.82 -13.36
C LEU A 101 -11.04 -1.23 -12.01
N GLU A 102 -10.75 -1.95 -10.93
CA GLU A 102 -10.83 -1.41 -9.58
C GLU A 102 -9.80 -0.30 -9.37
N GLU A 103 -10.11 0.63 -8.45
CA GLU A 103 -9.16 1.68 -8.09
C GLU A 103 -7.91 1.08 -7.45
N VAL A 104 -6.78 1.74 -7.71
CA VAL A 104 -5.49 1.38 -7.13
C VAL A 104 -5.17 2.37 -6.03
N GLU A 105 -4.91 1.87 -4.83
CA GLU A 105 -4.55 2.69 -3.67
C GLU A 105 -3.08 2.48 -3.32
N ILE A 106 -2.40 3.59 -3.01
CA ILE A 106 -1.10 3.63 -2.34
C ILE A 106 -1.36 4.11 -0.93
N THR A 107 -0.86 3.35 0.03
CA THR A 107 -1.00 3.59 1.47
C THR A 107 0.37 3.85 2.10
N VAL A 108 0.38 4.26 3.37
CA VAL A 108 1.64 4.42 4.12
C VAL A 108 2.42 3.10 4.22
N ALA A 109 1.72 1.98 4.33
CA ALA A 109 2.32 0.65 4.43
C ALA A 109 3.17 0.29 3.19
N ASP A 110 2.82 0.79 2.00
CA ASP A 110 3.56 0.52 0.76
C ASP A 110 4.97 1.17 0.75
N HIS A 111 5.19 2.17 1.60
CA HIS A 111 6.48 2.83 1.78
C HIS A 111 7.34 2.19 2.88
N VAL A 112 6.84 1.14 3.53
CA VAL A 112 7.43 0.55 4.74
C VAL A 112 7.83 -0.90 4.49
N GLN A 113 9.10 -1.20 4.74
CA GLN A 113 9.57 -2.57 4.88
C GLN A 113 9.46 -3.01 6.35
N PRO A 114 8.58 -3.98 6.71
CA PRO A 114 8.48 -4.45 8.09
C PRO A 114 9.79 -5.12 8.55
N MET A 115 10.14 -4.90 9.82
CA MET A 115 11.30 -5.52 10.46
C MET A 115 10.94 -6.05 11.86
N GLN A 116 11.77 -6.97 12.36
CA GLN A 116 11.70 -7.43 13.74
C GLN A 116 12.98 -7.05 14.48
N ARG A 117 12.84 -6.54 15.70
CA ARG A 117 13.94 -6.33 16.64
C ARG A 117 13.88 -7.39 17.74
N THR A 118 15.00 -8.06 17.99
CA THR A 118 15.12 -9.06 19.08
C THR A 118 15.16 -8.41 20.45
N ASN A 119 15.68 -7.18 20.53
CA ASN A 119 15.69 -6.35 21.73
C ASN A 119 15.25 -4.95 21.34
N PHE A 120 13.94 -4.72 21.37
CA PHE A 120 13.33 -3.47 20.96
C PHE A 120 13.77 -2.31 21.85
N ALA A 121 13.93 -2.56 23.17
CA ALA A 121 14.34 -1.54 24.12
C ALA A 121 15.70 -0.93 23.77
N VAL A 122 16.68 -1.74 23.38
CA VAL A 122 18.00 -1.24 22.98
C VAL A 122 17.90 -0.38 21.72
N SER A 123 17.18 -0.82 20.69
CA SER A 123 16.96 -0.03 19.47
C SER A 123 16.21 1.28 19.76
N TRP A 124 15.23 1.26 20.66
CA TRP A 124 14.45 2.43 21.08
C TRP A 124 15.29 3.50 21.78
N GLU A 125 16.24 3.08 22.62
CA GLU A 125 17.18 4.01 23.26
C GLU A 125 18.24 4.51 22.28
N GLN A 126 18.70 3.65 21.36
CA GLN A 126 19.70 4.02 20.34
C GLN A 126 19.19 5.07 19.36
N ILE A 127 17.94 4.96 18.91
CA ILE A 127 17.35 5.94 17.98
C ILE A 127 17.12 7.31 18.67
N GLY A 128 16.85 7.30 19.98
CA GLY A 128 16.60 8.50 20.77
C GLY A 128 15.25 9.18 20.49
N ASP A 129 14.93 10.24 21.21
CA ASP A 129 13.64 10.95 21.18
C ASP A 129 13.63 12.23 20.34
N ARG A 130 14.73 12.52 19.63
CA ARG A 130 14.91 13.78 18.90
C ARG A 130 13.79 14.09 17.91
N ASN A 131 13.30 13.07 17.22
CA ASN A 131 12.24 13.16 16.22
C ASN A 131 11.02 12.34 16.66
N GLU A 132 10.70 12.35 17.96
CA GLU A 132 9.53 11.66 18.48
C GLU A 132 8.23 12.36 18.05
N ASN A 133 7.29 11.59 17.54
CA ASN A 133 5.90 11.98 17.36
C ASN A 133 5.05 11.14 18.32
N GLU A 134 4.20 11.77 19.13
CA GLU A 134 3.34 11.10 20.10
C GLU A 134 1.94 11.71 20.06
N ASP A 135 0.94 10.88 19.81
CA ASP A 135 -0.46 11.26 19.78
C ASP A 135 -1.36 10.20 20.43
N THR A 136 -2.61 10.58 20.71
CA THR A 136 -3.60 9.69 21.34
C THR A 136 -4.90 9.64 20.55
N TYR A 137 -5.33 8.43 20.22
CA TYR A 137 -6.43 8.13 19.33
C TYR A 137 -7.52 7.34 20.06
N ALA A 138 -8.78 7.61 19.72
CA ALA A 138 -9.92 6.81 20.14
C ALA A 138 -10.43 5.99 18.96
N LEU A 139 -10.22 4.67 19.00
CA LEU A 139 -10.62 3.74 17.95
C LEU A 139 -12.11 3.41 18.14
N SER A 140 -12.96 4.10 17.39
CA SER A 140 -14.43 4.00 17.51
C SER A 140 -15.01 2.76 16.81
N THR A 141 -14.32 2.25 15.79
CA THR A 141 -14.74 1.11 14.97
C THR A 141 -14.23 -0.23 15.47
N VAL A 142 -13.34 -0.22 16.48
CA VAL A 142 -12.66 -1.42 16.97
C VAL A 142 -12.99 -1.66 18.44
N HIS A 143 -13.45 -2.87 18.75
CA HIS A 143 -14.00 -3.21 20.08
C HIS A 143 -13.14 -4.20 20.88
N THR A 144 -12.02 -4.66 20.29
CA THR A 144 -11.08 -5.54 20.98
C THR A 144 -9.64 -5.05 20.78
N LEU A 145 -8.79 -5.28 21.78
CA LEU A 145 -7.36 -4.97 21.68
C LEU A 145 -6.68 -5.72 20.54
N GLN A 146 -7.09 -6.98 20.30
CA GLN A 146 -6.47 -7.82 19.27
C GLN A 146 -6.80 -7.32 17.86
N ASP A 147 -8.01 -6.84 17.63
CA ASP A 147 -8.39 -6.25 16.35
C ASP A 147 -7.70 -4.90 16.16
N ALA A 148 -7.57 -4.09 17.21
CA ALA A 148 -6.88 -2.80 17.14
C ALA A 148 -5.40 -2.98 16.77
N VAL A 149 -4.75 -4.00 17.33
CA VAL A 149 -3.38 -4.39 16.96
C VAL A 149 -3.29 -4.78 15.48
N ARG A 150 -4.23 -5.57 14.96
CA ARG A 150 -4.21 -6.02 13.56
C ARG A 150 -4.43 -4.86 12.58
N GLU A 151 -5.42 -4.02 12.85
CA GLU A 151 -5.72 -2.86 12.00
C GLU A 151 -4.56 -1.87 11.99
N LEU A 152 -3.97 -1.58 13.15
CA LEU A 152 -2.77 -0.73 13.22
C LEU A 152 -1.64 -1.32 12.37
N ILE A 153 -1.27 -2.60 12.57
CA ILE A 153 -0.19 -3.24 11.79
C ILE A 153 -0.46 -3.14 10.28
N LYS A 154 -1.70 -3.40 9.86
CA LYS A 154 -2.10 -3.33 8.45
C LYS A 154 -1.99 -1.91 7.88
N CYS A 155 -2.42 -0.92 8.66
CA CYS A 155 -2.44 0.48 8.25
C CYS A 155 -1.04 1.07 8.00
N ILE A 156 -0.09 0.81 8.91
CA ILE A 156 1.26 1.41 8.83
C ILE A 156 2.34 0.47 8.27
N GLY A 157 2.07 -0.82 8.11
CA GLY A 157 3.00 -1.79 7.52
C GLY A 157 4.23 -2.14 8.37
N LEU A 158 4.34 -1.67 9.62
CA LEU A 158 5.47 -2.02 10.50
C LEU A 158 5.35 -3.47 11.02
N GLY A 159 6.50 -4.09 11.25
CA GLY A 159 6.61 -5.45 11.75
C GLY A 159 6.53 -5.54 13.28
N PRO A 160 5.74 -6.47 13.86
CA PRO A 160 5.66 -6.64 15.30
C PRO A 160 6.95 -7.24 15.87
N CYS A 161 7.43 -6.64 16.95
CA CYS A 161 8.60 -7.09 17.70
C CYS A 161 8.19 -7.89 18.93
N GLU A 162 9.05 -8.81 19.37
CA GLU A 162 8.92 -9.52 20.65
C GLU A 162 7.56 -10.23 20.85
N ARG A 163 6.90 -10.65 19.76
CA ARG A 163 5.54 -11.25 19.76
C ARG A 163 4.46 -10.35 20.37
N SER A 164 4.68 -9.04 20.35
CA SER A 164 3.74 -8.05 20.85
C SER A 164 2.48 -7.92 20.00
N ASP A 165 2.38 -8.60 18.85
CA ASP A 165 1.15 -8.78 18.07
C ASP A 165 0.10 -9.67 18.76
N ARG A 166 0.50 -10.43 19.80
CA ARG A 166 -0.35 -11.37 20.50
C ARG A 166 -0.88 -10.77 21.79
N VAL A 167 -2.17 -10.42 21.82
CA VAL A 167 -2.82 -9.91 23.02
C VAL A 167 -3.17 -11.07 23.96
N THR A 168 -2.85 -10.92 25.24
CA THR A 168 -3.23 -11.92 26.25
C THR A 168 -4.70 -11.77 26.61
N GLU A 169 -5.45 -12.88 26.62
CA GLU A 169 -6.87 -12.89 26.97
C GLU A 169 -7.13 -12.32 28.38
N GLY A 170 -8.24 -11.60 28.53
CA GLY A 170 -8.68 -11.01 29.80
C GLY A 170 -7.91 -9.76 30.23
N LYS A 171 -6.93 -9.28 29.45
CA LYS A 171 -6.27 -7.99 29.70
C LYS A 171 -7.07 -6.83 29.10
N ASN A 172 -7.07 -5.70 29.80
CA ASN A 172 -7.66 -4.44 29.36
C ASN A 172 -6.62 -3.42 28.88
N ALA A 173 -5.34 -3.79 28.88
CA ALA A 173 -4.25 -2.97 28.36
C ALA A 173 -3.23 -3.85 27.65
N HIS A 174 -2.60 -3.31 26.61
CA HIS A 174 -1.62 -4.00 25.80
C HIS A 174 -0.55 -3.04 25.28
N LEU A 175 0.69 -3.51 25.16
CA LEU A 175 1.78 -2.75 24.55
C LEU A 175 2.20 -3.47 23.28
N LEU A 176 1.99 -2.82 22.15
CA LEU A 176 2.46 -3.25 20.84
C LEU A 176 3.77 -2.53 20.50
N LEU A 177 4.75 -3.29 20.03
CA LEU A 177 6.08 -2.82 19.65
C LEU A 177 6.29 -3.10 18.17
N LEU A 178 6.64 -2.09 17.38
CA LEU A 178 6.63 -2.14 15.93
C LEU A 178 7.94 -1.59 15.37
N ALA A 179 8.49 -2.22 14.35
CA ALA A 179 9.71 -1.78 13.70
C ALA A 179 9.64 -1.95 12.17
N GLY A 180 10.35 -1.10 11.46
CA GLY A 180 10.47 -1.17 10.02
C GLY A 180 11.51 -0.20 9.48
N VAL A 181 11.61 -0.18 8.15
CA VAL A 181 12.42 0.80 7.42
C VAL A 181 11.51 1.48 6.42
N PHE A 182 11.38 2.79 6.55
CA PHE A 182 10.70 3.61 5.57
C PHE A 182 11.61 3.79 4.34
N ARG A 183 11.00 3.98 3.16
CA ARG A 183 11.73 4.21 1.91
C ARG A 183 12.84 5.25 2.09
N GLY A 184 13.98 5.02 1.43
CA GLY A 184 15.19 5.84 1.64
C GLY A 184 16.12 5.30 2.73
N GLY A 185 15.70 4.30 3.51
CA GLY A 185 16.54 3.61 4.49
C GLY A 185 16.38 4.14 5.92
N HIS A 186 15.34 4.92 6.18
CA HIS A 186 15.06 5.52 7.48
C HIS A 186 14.48 4.48 8.43
N GLU A 187 15.18 4.20 9.53
CA GLU A 187 14.66 3.29 10.54
C GLU A 187 13.46 3.92 11.26
N VAL A 188 12.40 3.14 11.42
CA VAL A 188 11.19 3.55 12.15
C VAL A 188 10.91 2.55 13.26
N LEU A 189 10.74 3.06 14.47
CA LEU A 189 10.27 2.30 15.61
C LEU A 189 8.99 2.95 16.14
N ALA A 190 8.02 2.14 16.56
CA ALA A 190 6.81 2.63 17.18
C ALA A 190 6.38 1.80 18.40
N LYS A 191 5.76 2.48 19.36
CA LYS A 191 5.08 1.88 20.52
C LYS A 191 3.62 2.30 20.46
N ALA A 192 2.71 1.34 20.49
CA ALA A 192 1.29 1.59 20.71
C ALA A 192 0.88 1.05 22.08
N ARG A 193 0.47 1.95 22.98
CA ARG A 193 -0.12 1.62 24.27
C ARG A 193 -1.63 1.62 24.11
N LEU A 194 -2.22 0.44 24.07
CA LEU A 194 -3.65 0.27 23.90
C LEU A 194 -4.33 0.02 25.25
N ALA A 195 -5.49 0.62 25.46
CA ALA A 195 -6.36 0.40 26.61
C ALA A 195 -7.79 0.19 26.12
N LEU A 196 -8.46 -0.85 26.62
CA LEU A 196 -9.85 -1.17 26.33
C LEU A 196 -10.71 -0.72 27.51
N ASP A 197 -11.67 0.16 27.26
CA ASP A 197 -12.72 0.43 28.22
C ASP A 197 -13.68 -0.78 28.28
N SER A 198 -13.77 -1.40 29.44
CA SER A 198 -14.60 -2.59 29.62
C SER A 198 -16.10 -2.31 29.57
N VAL A 199 -16.51 -1.06 29.84
CA VAL A 199 -17.90 -0.58 29.88
C VAL A 199 -18.34 -0.20 28.47
N ASP A 200 -17.60 0.71 27.84
CA ASP A 200 -18.00 1.29 26.55
C ASP A 200 -17.49 0.49 25.35
N LYS A 201 -16.63 -0.51 25.58
CA LYS A 201 -15.99 -1.34 24.53
C LYS A 201 -15.25 -0.50 23.49
N THR A 202 -14.69 0.62 23.91
CA THR A 202 -13.87 1.52 23.11
C THR A 202 -12.39 1.24 23.38
N VAL A 203 -11.56 1.30 22.34
CA VAL A 203 -10.11 1.18 22.48
C VAL A 203 -9.48 2.55 22.36
N THR A 204 -8.71 2.96 23.36
CA THR A 204 -7.85 4.14 23.31
C THR A 204 -6.42 3.71 23.04
N MET A 205 -5.72 4.43 22.17
CA MET A 205 -4.35 4.14 21.78
C MET A 205 -3.49 5.39 21.93
N ASN A 206 -2.45 5.31 22.76
CA ASN A 206 -1.34 6.26 22.73
C ASN A 206 -0.26 5.70 21.81
N PHE A 207 0.02 6.40 20.72
CA PHE A 207 0.93 5.95 19.66
C PHE A 207 2.13 6.86 19.61
N ILE A 208 3.32 6.26 19.72
CA ILE A 208 4.60 6.96 19.79
C ILE A 208 5.49 6.41 18.69
N VAL A 209 5.99 7.28 17.82
CA VAL A 209 6.83 6.95 16.67
C VAL A 209 8.17 7.66 16.80
N ARG A 210 9.26 6.94 16.51
CA ARG A 210 10.61 7.49 16.43
C ARG A 210 11.26 7.06 15.12
N SER A 211 11.98 8.00 14.51
CA SER A 211 12.76 7.80 13.30
C SER A 211 14.02 8.66 13.34
N ASP A 212 15.03 8.31 12.53
CA ASP A 212 16.18 9.18 12.29
C ASP A 212 15.81 10.44 11.47
N ASP A 213 14.61 10.47 10.90
CA ASP A 213 14.03 11.55 10.12
C ASP A 213 12.66 11.99 10.66
N SER A 214 12.49 13.29 10.90
CA SER A 214 11.27 13.87 11.49
C SER A 214 10.05 13.75 10.60
N THR A 215 10.23 13.86 9.29
CA THR A 215 9.13 13.72 8.32
C THR A 215 8.60 12.29 8.32
N VAL A 216 9.47 11.30 8.47
CA VAL A 216 9.06 9.90 8.57
C VAL A 216 8.25 9.64 9.85
N SER A 217 8.66 10.20 11.00
CA SER A 217 7.89 10.08 12.24
C SER A 217 6.49 10.70 12.10
N GLU A 218 6.40 11.87 11.47
CA GLU A 218 5.13 12.56 11.22
C GLU A 218 4.22 11.76 10.29
N ILE A 219 4.72 11.27 9.15
CA ILE A 219 3.96 10.47 8.18
C ILE A 219 3.37 9.21 8.83
N ILE A 220 4.18 8.49 9.61
CA ILE A 220 3.74 7.25 10.25
C ILE A 220 2.78 7.56 11.40
N GLY A 221 3.01 8.65 12.15
CA GLY A 221 2.13 9.11 13.22
C GLY A 221 0.76 9.52 12.70
N SER A 222 0.69 10.30 11.62
CA SER A 222 -0.59 10.75 11.04
C SER A 222 -1.32 9.68 10.23
N ALA A 223 -0.70 8.52 9.98
CA ALA A 223 -1.32 7.43 9.22
C ALA A 223 -2.53 6.81 9.92
N VAL A 224 -2.62 6.99 11.25
CA VAL A 224 -3.64 6.39 12.11
C VAL A 224 -4.80 7.33 12.42
N ASP A 225 -4.80 8.55 11.88
CA ASP A 225 -5.90 9.53 11.96
C ASP A 225 -7.12 9.15 11.11
#